data_AF-A0A0A0DCK4-F1
#
_entry.id   AF-A0A0A0DCK4-F1
#
_cell.length_a   1.000
_cell.length_b   1.000
_cell.length_c   1.000
_cell.angle_alpha   90.00
_cell.angle_beta   90.00
_cell.angle_gamma   90.00
#
_symmetry.space_group_name_H-M   'P 1'
#
loop_
_entity.id
_entity.type
_entity.pdbx_description
1 polymer ?
#
loop_
_entity_poly.entity_id
_entity_poly.type
_entity_poly.pdbx_seq_one_letter_code
_entity_poly.pdbx_strand_id
1 'polypeptide(L)'
;RITEALWRLSGRSGPAVVLGLASMPYLPVSLGANEAGQRLERATRAAAAKVAARHGTTIGIEPWFPGISDMSFLGTGDESSVAAIAADTPAWGAGLPWPDGPALAQIPIVNAGPWGRDYHTPLERIHRPYAFEVLPELIREIADGVIRG
;
A
#
# COMPACT_ATOMS: atom_id res chain seq x y z
N ARG A 1 -15.97 -23.96 -3.84
CA ARG A 1 -15.44 -25.16 -3.16
C ARG A 1 -15.14 -24.92 -1.68
N ILE A 2 -14.41 -23.86 -1.29
CA ILE A 2 -14.12 -23.55 0.14
C ILE A 2 -15.41 -23.34 0.96
N THR A 3 -16.34 -22.52 0.48
CA THR A 3 -17.62 -22.24 1.16
C THR A 3 -18.43 -23.51 1.45
N GLU A 4 -18.55 -24.41 0.48
CA GLU A 4 -19.25 -25.70 0.64
C GLU A 4 -18.54 -26.61 1.64
N ALA A 5 -17.21 -26.64 1.63
CA ALA A 5 -16.42 -27.40 2.58
C ALA A 5 -16.63 -26.88 4.01
N LEU A 6 -16.56 -25.56 4.23
CA LEU A 6 -16.85 -24.93 5.52
C LEU A 6 -18.27 -25.24 6.00
N TRP A 7 -19.27 -25.16 5.12
CA TRP A 7 -20.65 -25.47 5.46
C TRP A 7 -20.81 -26.93 5.93
N ARG A 8 -20.23 -27.88 5.19
CA ARG A 8 -20.22 -29.30 5.58
C ARG A 8 -19.50 -29.54 6.91
N LEU A 9 -18.33 -28.93 7.10
CA LEU A 9 -17.54 -29.06 8.32
C LEU A 9 -18.23 -28.45 9.56
N SER A 10 -19.12 -27.47 9.37
CA SER A 10 -19.89 -26.89 10.47
C SER A 10 -20.87 -27.85 11.13
N GLY A 11 -21.28 -28.93 10.44
CA GLY A 11 -22.28 -29.88 10.91
C GLY A 11 -23.70 -29.32 11.04
N ARG A 12 -23.94 -28.08 10.56
CA ARG A 12 -25.23 -27.40 10.62
C ARG A 12 -26.11 -27.77 9.41
N SER A 13 -27.40 -27.51 9.51
CA SER A 13 -28.40 -27.76 8.47
C SER A 13 -29.29 -26.52 8.24
N GLY A 14 -30.00 -26.51 7.10
CA GLY A 14 -30.84 -25.38 6.69
C GLY A 14 -30.09 -24.27 5.94
N PRO A 15 -30.77 -23.18 5.58
CA PRO A 15 -30.15 -22.04 4.92
C PRO A 15 -29.09 -21.38 5.82
N ALA A 16 -27.95 -21.00 5.24
CA ALA A 16 -26.86 -20.36 5.97
C ALA A 16 -26.11 -19.35 5.11
N VAL A 17 -25.51 -18.37 5.79
CA VAL A 17 -24.53 -17.44 5.22
C VAL A 17 -23.17 -17.80 5.82
N VAL A 18 -22.16 -17.96 4.97
CA VAL A 18 -20.77 -18.15 5.39
C VAL A 18 -20.04 -16.83 5.20
N LEU A 19 -19.50 -16.30 6.30
CA LEU A 19 -18.69 -15.08 6.31
C LEU A 19 -17.23 -15.48 6.54
N GLY A 20 -16.34 -14.76 5.87
CA GLY A 20 -14.90 -14.93 6.01
C GLY A 20 -14.18 -13.93 5.12
N LEU A 21 -12.91 -13.71 5.42
CA LEU A 21 -12.03 -12.88 4.60
C LEU A 21 -11.51 -13.72 3.43
N ALA A 22 -11.52 -13.10 2.24
CA ALA A 22 -11.23 -13.79 0.98
C ALA A 22 -9.76 -13.68 0.55
N SER A 23 -8.94 -12.88 1.23
CA SER A 23 -7.56 -12.61 0.85
C SER A 23 -6.65 -12.38 2.05
N MET A 24 -5.35 -12.40 1.80
CA MET A 24 -4.35 -11.84 2.70
C MET A 24 -4.61 -10.36 3.02
N PRO A 25 -4.20 -9.88 4.21
CA PRO A 25 -4.38 -8.49 4.59
C PRO A 25 -3.44 -7.58 3.82
N TYR A 26 -3.96 -6.42 3.43
CA TYR A 26 -3.17 -5.26 3.05
C TYR A 26 -3.27 -4.25 4.19
N LEU A 27 -2.30 -4.30 5.11
CA LEU A 27 -2.33 -3.49 6.33
C LEU A 27 -2.24 -1.99 6.00
N PRO A 28 -2.95 -1.14 6.76
CA PRO A 28 -2.77 0.30 6.67
C PRO A 28 -1.39 0.66 7.21
N VAL A 29 -0.65 1.46 6.43
CA VAL A 29 0.68 1.92 6.81
C VAL A 29 0.77 3.44 6.77
N SER A 30 1.74 3.96 7.52
CA SER A 30 2.09 5.37 7.58
C SER A 30 3.60 5.53 7.50
N LEU A 31 4.08 6.78 7.44
CA LEU A 31 5.50 7.08 7.53
C LEU A 31 6.11 6.79 8.90
N GLY A 32 5.28 6.61 9.93
CA GLY A 32 5.71 6.51 11.32
C GLY A 32 6.16 7.85 11.90
N ALA A 33 6.17 7.94 13.23
CA ALA A 33 6.55 9.15 13.96
C ALA A 33 8.06 9.24 14.26
N ASN A 34 8.86 8.25 13.84
CA ASN A 34 10.30 8.23 14.07
C ASN A 34 11.05 9.22 13.17
N GLU A 35 12.32 9.45 13.48
CA GLU A 35 13.16 10.41 12.75
C GLU A 35 13.25 10.10 11.25
N ALA A 36 13.31 8.81 10.87
CA ALA A 36 13.38 8.39 9.47
C ALA A 36 12.10 8.72 8.70
N GLY A 37 10.93 8.48 9.30
CA GLY A 37 9.63 8.86 8.77
C GLY A 37 9.49 10.36 8.59
N GLN A 38 9.85 11.13 9.63
CA GLN A 38 9.81 12.59 9.57
C GLN A 38 10.80 13.16 8.53
N ARG A 39 11.99 12.56 8.39
CA ARG A 39 12.97 12.94 7.36
C ARG A 39 12.41 12.70 5.96
N LEU A 40 11.83 11.53 5.72
CA LEU A 40 11.20 11.19 4.44
C LEU A 40 10.01 12.10 4.14
N GLU A 41 9.19 12.43 5.13
CA GLU A 41 8.07 13.37 4.96
C GLU A 41 8.56 14.77 4.54
N ARG A 42 9.54 15.33 5.26
CA ARG A 42 10.11 16.64 4.93
C ARG A 42 10.73 16.66 3.54
N ALA A 43 11.51 15.64 3.19
CA ALA A 43 12.11 15.50 1.87
C ALA A 43 11.02 15.42 0.78
N THR A 44 9.96 14.65 1.01
CA THR A 44 8.84 14.52 0.07
C THR A 44 8.10 15.83 -0.16
N ARG A 45 7.77 16.55 0.92
CA ARG A 45 7.09 17.85 0.83
C ARG A 45 7.95 18.91 0.13
N ALA A 46 9.24 18.97 0.46
CA ALA A 46 10.17 19.90 -0.17
C ALA A 46 10.36 19.59 -1.67
N ALA A 47 10.53 18.31 -2.03
CA ALA A 47 10.64 17.87 -3.41
C ALA A 47 9.37 18.19 -4.21
N ALA A 48 8.19 17.88 -3.67
CA ALA A 48 6.92 18.19 -4.32
C ALA A 48 6.77 19.68 -4.61
N ALA A 49 7.05 20.56 -3.64
CA ALA A 49 6.98 22.01 -3.83
C ALA A 49 7.97 22.51 -4.89
N LYS A 50 9.22 22.03 -4.83
CA LYS A 50 10.30 22.42 -5.75
C LYS A 50 10.01 22.00 -7.18
N VAL A 51 9.58 20.75 -7.38
CA VAL A 51 9.29 20.19 -8.72
C VAL A 51 8.01 20.79 -9.28
N ALA A 52 6.96 20.99 -8.46
CA ALA A 52 5.74 21.68 -8.87
C ALA A 52 6.04 23.08 -9.43
N ALA A 53 6.87 23.86 -8.74
CA ALA A 53 7.27 25.19 -9.19
C ALA A 53 8.08 25.16 -10.50
N ARG A 54 9.02 24.22 -10.64
CA ARG A 54 9.88 24.11 -11.85
C ARG A 54 9.12 23.69 -13.10
N HIS A 55 8.10 22.86 -12.94
CA HIS A 55 7.29 22.35 -14.05
C HIS A 55 5.98 23.13 -14.27
N GLY A 56 5.72 24.16 -13.47
CA GLY A 56 4.47 24.93 -13.56
C GLY A 56 3.22 24.06 -13.36
N THR A 57 3.31 23.07 -12.47
CA THR A 57 2.27 22.05 -12.23
C THR A 57 1.92 21.95 -10.75
N THR A 58 0.98 21.07 -10.40
CA THR A 58 0.66 20.75 -9.01
C THR A 58 1.01 19.29 -8.70
N ILE A 59 1.48 19.05 -7.48
CA ILE A 59 1.77 17.71 -6.97
C ILE A 59 1.04 17.58 -5.64
N GLY A 60 0.02 16.72 -5.60
CA GLY A 60 -0.72 16.41 -4.38
C GLY A 60 0.05 15.40 -3.52
N ILE A 61 -0.11 15.50 -2.20
CA ILE A 61 0.40 14.53 -1.24
C ILE A 61 -0.79 14.01 -0.47
N GLU A 62 -1.13 12.74 -0.68
CA GLU A 62 -2.19 12.06 0.05
C GLU A 62 -1.59 11.20 1.16
N PRO A 63 -2.14 11.27 2.39
CA PRO A 63 -1.67 10.45 3.50
C PRO A 63 -2.07 8.97 3.38
N TRP A 64 -2.96 8.62 2.44
CA TRP A 64 -3.45 7.26 2.23
C TRP A 64 -3.51 6.92 0.74
N PHE A 65 -3.26 5.67 0.40
CA PHE A 65 -3.43 5.14 -0.96
C PHE A 65 -4.60 4.15 -0.99
N PRO A 66 -5.64 4.37 -1.81
CA PRO A 66 -6.84 3.54 -1.81
C PRO A 66 -6.68 2.22 -2.60
N GLY A 67 -5.53 2.03 -3.26
CA GLY A 67 -5.22 0.82 -4.01
C GLY A 67 -4.43 -0.20 -3.19
N ILE A 68 -4.27 -1.39 -3.75
CA ILE A 68 -3.34 -2.40 -3.25
C ILE A 68 -1.90 -1.94 -3.53
N SER A 69 -1.02 -2.05 -2.54
CA SER A 69 0.37 -1.63 -2.66
C SER A 69 1.29 -2.50 -1.80
N ASP A 70 2.52 -2.70 -2.28
CA ASP A 70 3.59 -3.35 -1.51
C ASP A 70 3.92 -2.61 -0.21
N MET A 71 3.55 -1.33 -0.13
CA MET A 71 3.62 -0.55 1.11
C MET A 71 2.88 -1.24 2.27
N SER A 72 1.82 -2.00 2.00
CA SER A 72 1.09 -2.74 3.04
C SER A 72 1.85 -3.92 3.65
N PHE A 73 3.05 -4.22 3.16
CA PHE A 73 3.99 -5.21 3.72
C PHE A 73 5.31 -4.56 4.13
N LEU A 74 5.71 -3.47 3.47
CA LEU A 74 6.99 -2.81 3.73
C LEU A 74 6.89 -1.65 4.72
N GLY A 75 5.73 -1.00 4.78
CA GLY A 75 5.51 0.25 5.50
C GLY A 75 5.53 0.11 7.02
N THR A 76 5.35 1.25 7.70
CA THR A 76 5.22 1.28 9.16
C THR A 76 3.75 1.22 9.58
N GLY A 77 3.37 0.25 10.40
CA GLY A 77 1.98 0.09 10.80
C GLY A 77 1.79 -0.80 12.02
N ASP A 78 0.52 -1.10 12.30
CA ASP A 78 0.10 -2.01 13.36
C ASP A 78 -0.25 -3.38 12.78
N GLU A 79 0.33 -4.41 13.37
CA GLU A 79 0.15 -5.81 12.98
C GLU A 79 -0.85 -6.56 13.86
N SER A 80 -1.39 -5.91 14.91
CA SER A 80 -2.25 -6.56 15.91
C SER A 80 -3.49 -7.24 15.32
N SER A 81 -3.97 -6.76 14.18
CA SER A 81 -5.13 -7.30 13.46
C SER A 81 -4.84 -8.58 12.67
N VAL A 82 -3.57 -8.92 12.41
CA VAL A 82 -3.19 -10.05 11.55
C VAL A 82 -3.71 -11.38 12.09
N ALA A 83 -3.61 -11.61 13.40
CA ALA A 83 -4.08 -12.85 14.02
C ALA A 83 -5.59 -13.07 13.84
N ALA A 84 -6.39 -12.02 14.00
CA ALA A 84 -7.83 -12.07 13.77
C ALA A 84 -8.14 -12.32 12.29
N ILE A 85 -7.45 -11.61 11.39
CA ILE A 85 -7.61 -11.78 9.94
C ILE A 85 -7.27 -13.22 9.52
N ALA A 86 -6.18 -13.78 10.05
CA ALA A 86 -5.78 -15.15 9.78
C ALA A 86 -6.84 -16.17 10.24
N ALA A 87 -7.37 -16.00 11.44
CA ALA A 87 -8.42 -16.87 12.00
C ALA A 87 -9.72 -16.83 11.16
N ASP A 88 -10.04 -15.68 10.58
CA ASP A 88 -11.23 -15.46 9.75
C ASP A 88 -10.96 -15.66 8.23
N THR A 89 -9.77 -16.13 7.85
CA THR A 89 -9.40 -16.43 6.45
C THR A 89 -9.25 -17.95 6.27
N PRO A 90 -10.28 -18.66 5.76
CA PRO A 90 -10.25 -20.12 5.61
C PRO A 90 -9.10 -20.66 4.73
N ALA A 91 -8.57 -19.82 3.83
CA ALA A 91 -7.46 -20.16 2.95
C ALA A 91 -6.11 -19.59 3.45
N TRP A 92 -5.98 -19.25 4.73
CA TRP A 92 -4.77 -18.65 5.27
C TRP A 92 -3.54 -19.53 4.99
N GLY A 93 -2.48 -18.92 4.45
CA GLY A 93 -1.25 -19.62 4.07
C GLY A 93 -1.39 -20.57 2.87
N ALA A 94 -2.59 -20.74 2.29
CA ALA A 94 -2.77 -21.51 1.07
C ALA A 94 -2.45 -20.63 -0.15
N GLY A 95 -1.44 -21.02 -0.93
CA GLY A 95 -1.05 -20.35 -2.17
C GLY A 95 0.08 -19.32 -1.99
N LEU A 96 -0.02 -18.45 -0.98
CA LEU A 96 1.08 -17.58 -0.59
C LEU A 96 1.42 -17.80 0.89
N PRO A 97 2.66 -18.23 1.22
CA PRO A 97 3.06 -18.41 2.60
C PRO A 97 3.09 -17.05 3.31
N TRP A 98 2.53 -17.02 4.51
CA TRP A 98 2.67 -15.89 5.41
C TRP A 98 3.99 -16.00 6.18
N PRO A 99 4.72 -14.91 6.44
CA PRO A 99 5.94 -14.97 7.23
C PRO A 99 5.66 -15.49 8.65
N ASP A 100 6.58 -16.32 9.17
CA ASP A 100 6.56 -16.75 10.58
C ASP A 100 6.97 -15.60 11.55
N GLY A 101 7.35 -14.44 11.00
CA GLY A 101 7.79 -13.25 11.72
C GLY A 101 6.87 -12.04 11.54
N PRO A 102 7.40 -10.81 11.68
CA PRO A 102 6.62 -9.59 11.51
C PRO A 102 5.92 -9.53 10.14
N ALA A 103 4.69 -9.05 10.14
CA ALA A 103 3.91 -8.81 8.93
C ALA A 103 4.40 -7.57 8.15
N LEU A 104 5.03 -6.62 8.83
CA LEU A 104 5.54 -5.39 8.27
C LEU A 104 7.05 -5.27 8.45
N ALA A 105 7.74 -4.75 7.44
CA ALA A 105 9.17 -4.44 7.54
C ALA A 105 9.46 -3.18 8.37
N GLN A 106 8.43 -2.39 8.71
CA GLN A 106 8.54 -1.14 9.47
C GLN A 106 9.49 -0.11 8.82
N ILE A 107 9.47 -0.04 7.49
CA ILE A 107 10.29 0.87 6.69
C ILE A 107 9.44 2.09 6.31
N PRO A 108 9.86 3.33 6.65
CA PRO A 108 9.20 4.52 6.14
C PRO A 108 9.25 4.55 4.61
N ILE A 109 8.08 4.67 3.98
CA ILE A 109 7.93 4.56 2.53
C ILE A 109 6.90 5.56 2.01
N VAL A 110 7.17 6.13 0.83
CA VAL A 110 6.22 6.94 0.06
C VAL A 110 6.02 6.30 -1.30
N ASN A 111 4.80 6.35 -1.83
CA ASN A 111 4.51 5.98 -3.20
C ASN A 111 4.39 7.24 -4.08
N ALA A 112 5.35 7.42 -4.99
CA ALA A 112 5.32 8.49 -5.99
C ALA A 112 5.05 7.86 -7.36
N GLY A 113 3.85 8.08 -7.89
CA GLY A 113 3.39 7.49 -9.15
C GLY A 113 3.04 8.52 -10.22
N PRO A 114 2.82 8.07 -11.46
CA PRO A 114 2.39 8.95 -12.55
C PRO A 114 0.96 9.43 -12.31
N TRP A 115 0.60 10.56 -12.91
CA TRP A 115 -0.80 10.97 -13.00
C TRP A 115 -1.47 10.24 -14.17
N GLY A 116 -2.57 9.55 -13.89
CA GLY A 116 -3.26 8.71 -14.85
C GLY A 116 -4.68 8.38 -14.41
N ARG A 117 -5.36 7.52 -15.17
CA ARG A 117 -6.69 7.01 -14.86
C ARG A 117 -6.81 5.54 -15.26
N ASP A 118 -7.80 4.88 -14.65
CA ASP A 118 -8.29 3.56 -15.04
C ASP A 118 -7.22 2.47 -14.90
N TYR A 119 -6.38 2.55 -13.85
CA TYR A 119 -5.34 1.56 -13.52
C TYR A 119 -5.92 0.15 -13.41
N HIS A 120 -5.23 -0.86 -13.96
CA HIS A 120 -5.69 -2.25 -14.05
C HIS A 120 -6.98 -2.45 -14.86
N THR A 121 -7.26 -1.58 -15.82
CA THR A 121 -8.37 -1.76 -16.77
C THR A 121 -7.90 -1.59 -18.22
N PRO A 122 -8.65 -2.07 -19.22
CA PRO A 122 -8.30 -1.86 -20.63
C PRO A 122 -8.19 -0.38 -21.07
N LEU A 123 -8.72 0.55 -20.28
CA LEU A 123 -8.69 2.00 -20.55
C LEU A 123 -7.56 2.72 -19.79
N GLU A 124 -6.65 1.96 -19.16
CA GLU A 124 -5.52 2.50 -18.42
C GLU A 124 -4.71 3.48 -19.28
N ARG A 125 -4.47 4.67 -18.73
CA ARG A 125 -3.70 5.72 -19.40
C ARG A 125 -2.98 6.60 -18.41
N ILE A 126 -1.84 7.11 -18.85
CA ILE A 126 -1.00 8.02 -18.08
C ILE A 126 -0.80 9.33 -18.84
N HIS A 127 -0.59 10.42 -18.11
CA HIS A 127 -0.17 11.68 -18.67
C HIS A 127 1.35 11.68 -18.90
N ARG A 128 1.74 11.52 -20.16
CA ARG A 128 3.15 11.32 -20.56
C ARG A 128 4.11 12.42 -20.08
N PRO A 129 3.83 13.73 -20.26
CA PRO A 129 4.68 14.78 -19.70
C PRO A 129 4.95 14.61 -18.20
N TYR A 130 3.91 14.35 -17.40
CA TYR A 130 4.10 14.10 -15.98
C TYR A 130 4.93 12.83 -15.73
N ALA A 131 4.63 11.73 -16.42
CA ALA A 131 5.28 10.44 -16.18
C ALA A 131 6.77 10.43 -16.56
N PHE A 132 7.16 11.15 -17.62
CA PHE A 132 8.52 11.08 -18.18
C PHE A 132 9.38 12.31 -17.91
N GLU A 133 8.80 13.42 -17.46
CA GLU A 133 9.55 14.66 -17.17
C GLU A 133 9.43 15.05 -15.69
N VAL A 134 8.20 15.10 -15.14
CA VAL A 134 7.95 15.55 -13.75
C VAL A 134 8.30 14.46 -12.73
N LEU A 135 7.78 13.25 -12.91
CA LEU A 135 7.92 12.15 -11.95
C LEU A 135 9.38 11.71 -11.73
N PRO A 136 10.23 11.54 -12.76
CA PRO A 136 11.62 11.17 -12.56
C PRO A 136 12.39 12.24 -11.75
N GLU A 137 12.09 13.52 -11.98
CA GLU A 137 12.66 14.61 -11.20
C GLU A 137 12.15 14.62 -9.76
N LEU A 138 10.85 14.38 -9.54
CA LEU A 138 10.27 14.23 -8.20
C LEU A 138 10.97 13.13 -7.41
N ILE A 139 11.10 11.94 -7.99
CA ILE A 139 11.77 10.80 -7.33
C ILE A 139 13.22 11.15 -6.99
N ARG A 140 13.95 11.80 -7.91
CA ARG A 140 15.33 12.24 -7.68
C ARG A 140 15.42 13.23 -6.51
N GLU A 141 14.57 14.25 -6.48
CA GLU A 141 14.58 15.28 -5.43
C GLU A 141 14.17 14.72 -4.06
N ILE A 142 13.25 13.74 -4.01
CA ILE A 142 12.93 13.01 -2.79
C ILE A 142 14.17 12.26 -2.29
N ALA A 143 14.80 11.47 -3.16
CA ALA A 143 15.97 10.68 -2.80
C ALA A 143 17.14 11.57 -2.34
N ASP A 144 17.45 12.64 -3.07
CA ASP A 144 18.48 13.62 -2.69
C ASP A 144 18.17 14.26 -1.34
N GLY A 145 16.91 14.62 -1.08
CA GLY A 145 16.47 15.19 0.20
C GLY A 145 16.62 14.24 1.39
N VAL A 146 16.52 12.92 1.15
CA VAL A 146 16.71 11.90 2.20
C VAL A 146 18.18 11.56 2.41
N ILE A 147 18.99 11.54 1.35
CA ILE A 147 20.41 11.17 1.42
C ILE A 147 21.28 12.31 1.96
N ARG A 148 20.93 13.55 1.64
CA ARG A 148 21.75 14.74 1.97
C ARG A 148 21.26 15.50 3.20
N GLY A 149 20.07 15.19 3.70
CA GLY A 149 19.46 15.78 4.89
C GLY A 149 19.66 14.92 6.13
#